data_AF-A0A972MSH3-F1
#
_entry.id   AF-A0A972MSH3-F1
#
_cell.length_a   1.000
_cell.length_b   1.000
_cell.length_c   1.000
_cell.angle_alpha   90.00
_cell.angle_beta   90.00
_cell.angle_gamma   90.00
#
_symmetry.space_group_name_H-M   'P 1'
#
loop_
_entity.id
_entity.type
_entity.pdbx_description
1 polymer ?
#
loop_
_entity_poly.entity_id
_entity_poly.type
_entity_poly.pdbx_seq_one_letter_code
_entity_poly.pdbx_strand_id
1 'polypeptide(L)'
;EVQKMPIISEGLTLFVLPRYNEEKQEVLLNIIPILQKLQGESANNLEQQLANMVIADPSQFQTRPVPLTIETKQLNAIAKLKENQVLVLGGISSEVDTDTIQGLPVLAQLPLFKHLFRQKSLSKLKSYLILLLKVRYF
;
A
#
# COMPACT_ATOMS: atom_id res chain seq x y z
N GLU A 1 -3.60 5.79 33.64
CA GLU A 1 -2.83 6.32 32.49
C GLU A 1 -3.66 6.07 31.24
N VAL A 2 -4.10 7.12 30.54
CA VAL A 2 -4.92 6.94 29.33
C VAL A 2 -3.97 6.52 28.22
N GLN A 3 -4.09 5.27 27.77
CA GLN A 3 -3.32 4.73 26.66
C GLN A 3 -3.60 5.61 25.43
N LYS A 4 -2.60 6.40 25.00
CA LYS A 4 -2.70 7.20 23.78
C LYS A 4 -2.90 6.23 22.62
N MET A 5 -4.09 6.25 22.02
CA MET A 5 -4.35 5.51 20.79
C MET A 5 -3.48 6.12 19.67
N PRO A 6 -2.56 5.37 19.05
CA PRO A 6 -1.80 5.89 17.91
C PRO A 6 -2.76 6.11 16.75
N ILE A 7 -2.88 7.35 16.28
CA ILE A 7 -3.60 7.66 15.05
C ILE A 7 -2.67 7.31 13.89
N ILE A 8 -3.14 6.44 13.00
CA ILE A 8 -2.42 6.06 11.78
C ILE A 8 -3.16 6.62 10.58
N SER A 9 -2.43 7.30 9.71
CA SER A 9 -2.91 7.80 8.44
C SER A 9 -2.52 6.84 7.31
N GLU A 10 -3.50 6.45 6.50
CA GLU A 10 -3.29 5.90 5.16
C GLU A 10 -3.58 7.01 4.16
N GLY A 11 -2.71 7.19 3.16
CA GLY A 11 -2.89 8.23 2.16
C GLY A 11 -1.64 8.60 1.37
N LEU A 12 -1.83 9.50 0.41
CA LEU A 12 -0.79 10.09 -0.43
C LEU A 12 -0.56 11.55 -0.03
N THR A 13 0.66 11.86 0.39
CA THR A 13 1.13 13.24 0.60
C THR A 13 2.06 13.62 -0.53
N LEU A 14 1.85 14.78 -1.13
CA LEU A 14 2.66 15.27 -2.24
C LEU A 14 3.33 16.60 -1.87
N PHE A 15 4.65 16.60 -1.80
CA PHE A 15 5.43 17.84 -1.70
C PHE A 15 5.88 18.26 -3.09
N VAL A 16 5.55 19.49 -3.48
CA VAL A 16 5.96 20.06 -4.77
C VAL A 16 6.60 21.42 -4.53
N LEU A 17 7.82 21.59 -5.04
CA LEU A 17 8.52 22.88 -5.05
C LEU A 17 8.69 23.34 -6.51
N PRO A 18 7.83 24.26 -6.99
CA PRO A 18 7.94 24.80 -8.33
C PRO A 18 8.98 25.92 -8.40
N ARG A 19 9.69 26.01 -9.52
CA ARG A 19 10.57 27.12 -9.88
C ARG A 19 10.37 27.47 -11.35
N TYR A 20 9.92 28.69 -11.61
CA TYR A 20 9.80 29.20 -12.98
C TYR A 20 11.14 29.78 -13.45
N ASN A 21 11.48 29.51 -14.70
CA ASN A 21 12.59 30.09 -15.40
C ASN A 21 12.04 30.95 -16.56
N GLU A 22 12.19 32.26 -16.42
CA GLU A 22 11.67 33.24 -17.38
C GLU A 22 12.37 33.17 -18.74
N GLU A 23 13.70 33.02 -18.75
CA GLU A 23 14.50 32.99 -19.98
C GLU A 23 14.12 31.83 -20.90
N LYS A 24 13.85 30.66 -20.31
CA LYS A 24 13.58 29.41 -21.05
C LYS A 24 12.10 29.07 -21.15
N GLN A 25 11.23 29.84 -20.49
CA GLN A 25 9.79 29.56 -20.41
C GLN A 25 9.51 28.13 -19.90
N GLU A 26 10.23 27.73 -18.85
CA GLU A 26 10.21 26.38 -18.29
C GLU A 26 9.94 26.44 -16.78
N VAL A 27 9.20 25.46 -16.27
CA VAL A 27 8.99 25.23 -14.84
C VAL A 27 9.75 23.97 -14.43
N LEU A 28 10.63 24.14 -13.46
CA LEU A 28 11.30 23.06 -12.76
C LEU A 28 10.48 22.69 -11.52
N LEU A 29 10.10 21.43 -11.40
CA LEU A 29 9.37 20.88 -10.26
C LEU A 29 10.27 19.90 -9.51
N ASN A 30 10.47 20.13 -8.22
CA ASN A 30 10.96 19.08 -7.32
C ASN A 30 9.75 18.45 -6.63
N ILE A 31 9.58 17.13 -6.77
CA ILE A 31 8.38 16.41 -6.39
C ILE A 31 8.77 15.24 -5.49
N ILE A 32 8.17 15.18 -4.31
CA ILE A 32 8.38 14.13 -3.32
C ILE A 32 7.00 13.58 -2.92
N PRO A 33 6.49 12.54 -3.60
CA PRO A 33 5.31 11.83 -3.15
C PRO A 33 5.68 10.86 -2.02
N ILE A 34 4.83 10.79 -1.01
CA ILE A 34 4.90 9.86 0.10
C ILE A 34 3.55 9.15 0.17
N LEU A 35 3.54 7.84 -0.06
CA LEU A 35 2.37 6.97 0.10
C LEU A 35 2.53 6.16 1.38
N GLN A 36 1.54 6.24 2.26
CA GLN A 36 1.45 5.45 3.47
C GLN A 36 0.27 4.50 3.35
N LYS A 37 0.49 3.21 3.57
CA LYS A 37 -0.54 2.17 3.55
C LYS A 37 -0.42 1.28 4.78
N LEU A 38 -1.56 0.90 5.35
CA LEU A 38 -1.58 -0.05 6.46
C LEU A 38 -1.25 -1.45 5.93
N GLN A 39 -0.31 -2.15 6.56
CA GLN A 39 0.12 -3.47 6.10
C GLN A 39 -1.05 -4.46 6.16
N GLY A 40 -1.15 -5.35 5.17
CA GLY A 40 -2.27 -6.30 5.06
C GLY A 40 -2.52 -7.13 6.31
N GLU A 41 -1.46 -7.57 7.01
CA GLU A 41 -1.61 -8.31 8.27
C GLU A 41 -2.22 -7.44 9.39
N SER A 42 -1.76 -6.21 9.55
CA SER A 42 -2.32 -5.27 10.53
C SER A 42 -3.77 -4.89 10.19
N ALA A 43 -4.11 -4.72 8.90
CA ALA A 43 -5.47 -4.41 8.45
C ALA A 43 -6.43 -5.57 8.75
N ASN A 44 -6.04 -6.80 8.40
CA ASN A 44 -6.84 -7.99 8.67
C ASN A 44 -7.05 -8.20 10.18
N ASN A 45 -6.01 -7.98 10.99
CA ASN A 45 -6.11 -8.11 12.44
C ASN A 45 -7.03 -7.04 13.06
N LEU A 46 -7.02 -5.82 12.52
CA LEU A 46 -7.94 -4.75 12.93
C LEU A 46 -9.39 -5.10 12.56
N GLU A 47 -9.64 -5.49 11.31
CA GLU A 47 -10.97 -5.90 10.84
C GLU A 47 -11.56 -7.04 11.66
N GLN A 48 -10.74 -8.05 12.01
CA GLN A 48 -11.16 -9.16 12.88
C GLN A 48 -11.55 -8.69 14.28
N GLN A 49 -10.81 -7.72 14.84
CA GLN A 49 -11.17 -7.16 16.15
C GLN A 49 -12.42 -6.30 16.10
N LEU A 50 -12.61 -5.52 15.03
CA LEU A 50 -13.83 -4.77 14.80
C LEU A 50 -15.04 -5.69 14.64
N ALA A 51 -14.90 -6.80 13.91
CA ALA A 51 -15.96 -7.79 13.78
C ALA A 51 -16.31 -8.46 15.12
N ASN A 52 -15.29 -8.76 15.94
CA ASN A 52 -15.50 -9.34 17.28
C ASN A 52 -16.12 -8.34 18.27
N MET A 53 -15.99 -7.02 18.03
CA MET A 53 -16.67 -5.96 18.81
C MET A 53 -18.19 -5.97 18.71
N VAL A 54 -18.73 -6.45 17.59
CA VAL A 54 -20.18 -6.43 17.35
C VAL A 54 -20.87 -7.69 17.91
N ILE A 55 -20.11 -8.75 18.21
CA ILE A 55 -20.65 -10.10 18.46
C ILE A 55 -20.48 -10.58 19.91
N ALA A 56 -19.52 -10.03 20.68
CA ALA A 56 -19.20 -10.56 22.02
C ALA A 56 -19.94 -9.85 23.17
N ASP A 57 -20.18 -10.61 24.25
CA ASP A 57 -20.62 -10.09 25.56
C ASP A 57 -19.60 -9.02 26.05
N PRO A 58 -20.05 -7.80 26.42
CA PRO A 58 -19.19 -6.72 26.89
C PRO A 58 -18.23 -7.10 28.03
N SER A 59 -18.51 -8.18 28.78
CA SER A 59 -17.68 -8.69 29.88
C SER A 59 -16.49 -9.56 29.46
N GLN A 60 -16.42 -10.01 28.21
CA GLN A 60 -15.35 -10.90 27.68
C GLN A 60 -14.38 -10.17 26.73
N PHE A 61 -14.50 -8.85 26.59
CA PHE A 61 -13.61 -8.06 25.75
C PHE A 61 -12.20 -7.97 26.33
N GLN A 62 -11.29 -8.76 25.76
CA GLN A 62 -9.86 -8.55 25.91
C GLN A 62 -9.34 -7.80 24.67
N THR A 63 -9.08 -6.50 24.83
CA THR A 63 -8.37 -5.72 23.80
C THR A 63 -6.92 -6.20 23.76
N ARG A 64 -6.56 -7.04 22.78
CA ARG A 64 -5.16 -7.40 22.55
C ARG A 64 -4.51 -6.27 21.73
N PRO A 65 -3.31 -5.79 22.11
CA PRO A 65 -2.61 -4.80 21.31
C PRO A 65 -2.33 -5.37 19.92
N VAL A 66 -2.79 -4.67 18.88
CA VAL A 66 -2.51 -5.02 17.49
C VAL A 66 -1.21 -4.32 17.10
N PRO A 67 -0.16 -5.05 16.66
CA PRO A 67 0.97 -4.39 16.03
C PRO A 67 0.48 -3.76 14.73
N LEU A 68 0.54 -2.43 14.66
CA LEU A 68 0.18 -1.67 13.48
C LEU A 68 1.44 -1.36 12.70
N THR A 69 1.59 -1.98 11.54
CA THR A 69 2.72 -1.77 10.64
C THR A 69 2.26 -0.92 9.45
N ILE A 70 3.05 0.09 9.13
CA ILE A 70 2.79 1.00 8.00
C ILE A 70 3.83 0.75 6.92
N GLU A 71 3.36 0.44 5.71
CA GLU A 71 4.18 0.44 4.51
C GLU A 71 4.28 1.88 3.98
N THR A 72 5.49 2.44 3.97
CA THR A 72 5.76 3.79 3.42
C THR A 72 6.53 3.68 2.11
N LYS A 73 6.05 4.36 1.07
CA LYS A 73 6.71 4.44 -0.24
C LYS A 73 6.99 5.90 -0.57
N GLN A 74 8.24 6.21 -0.85
CA GLN A 74 8.68 7.55 -1.19
C GLN A 74 9.44 7.53 -2.51
N LEU A 75 9.18 8.52 -3.36
CA LEU A 75 9.94 8.78 -4.58
C LEU A 75 10.54 10.19 -4.48
N ASN A 76 11.67 10.43 -5.15
CA ASN A 76 12.19 11.77 -5.38
C ASN A 76 12.30 11.99 -6.88
N ALA A 77 11.58 12.97 -7.41
CA ALA A 77 11.56 13.28 -8.84
C ALA A 77 11.86 14.76 -9.07
N ILE A 78 12.68 15.04 -10.08
CA ILE A 78 12.92 16.39 -10.58
C ILE A 78 12.46 16.41 -12.03
N ALA A 79 11.56 17.34 -12.35
CA ALA A 79 10.98 17.43 -13.67
C ALA A 79 11.06 18.84 -14.23
N LYS A 80 11.27 18.94 -15.53
CA LYS A 80 11.33 20.20 -16.27
C LYS A 80 10.24 20.20 -17.33
N LEU A 81 9.32 21.16 -17.25
CA LEU A 81 8.11 21.20 -18.07
C LEU A 81 7.90 22.60 -18.64
N LYS A 82 7.45 22.68 -19.89
CA LYS A 82 6.91 23.91 -20.46
C LYS A 82 5.41 24.01 -20.18
N GLU A 83 4.81 25.16 -20.47
CA GLU A 83 3.37 25.34 -20.34
C GLU A 83 2.58 24.26 -21.07
N ASN A 84 1.47 23.85 -20.46
CA ASN A 84 0.52 22.92 -21.04
C ASN A 84 1.06 21.51 -21.33
N GLN A 85 2.35 21.24 -21.07
CA GLN A 85 2.92 19.90 -21.13
C GLN A 85 2.43 19.06 -19.95
N VAL A 86 2.18 17.78 -20.23
CA VAL A 86 1.82 16.78 -19.23
C VAL A 86 3.02 15.89 -19.00
N LEU A 87 3.44 15.78 -17.74
CA LEU A 87 4.41 14.80 -17.28
C LEU A 87 3.69 13.59 -16.71
N VAL A 88 4.14 12.40 -17.11
CA VAL A 88 3.76 11.15 -16.45
C VAL A 88 4.95 10.67 -15.63
N LEU A 89 4.81 10.69 -14.31
CA LEU A 89 5.74 10.05 -13.39
C LEU A 89 5.16 8.68 -13.02
N GLY A 90 5.69 7.62 -13.62
CA GLY A 90 5.50 6.25 -13.16
C GLY A 90 6.60 5.87 -12.17
N GLY A 91 6.35 4.89 -11.29
CA GLY A 91 7.49 4.28 -10.58
C GLY A 91 7.22 3.54 -9.29
N ILE A 92 6.01 3.54 -8.73
CA ILE A 92 5.75 2.78 -7.50
C ILE A 92 4.88 1.57 -7.85
N SER A 93 5.52 0.41 -8.07
CA SER A 93 4.85 -0.87 -8.21
C SER A 93 5.16 -1.78 -7.03
N SER A 94 4.16 -2.52 -6.55
CA SER A 94 4.33 -3.55 -5.53
C SER A 94 3.56 -4.78 -5.96
N GLU A 95 4.24 -5.92 -5.91
CA GLU A 95 3.68 -7.23 -6.23
C GLU A 95 3.87 -8.12 -5.00
N VAL A 96 2.76 -8.61 -4.45
CA VAL A 96 2.75 -9.58 -3.36
C VAL A 96 2.17 -10.87 -3.91
N ASP A 97 3.01 -11.89 -3.99
CA ASP A 97 2.65 -13.24 -4.39
C ASP A 97 2.58 -14.14 -3.14
N THR A 98 1.41 -14.70 -2.85
CA THR A 98 1.22 -15.69 -1.77
C THR A 98 0.79 -17.02 -2.38
N ASP A 99 1.63 -18.05 -2.22
CA ASP A 99 1.34 -19.43 -2.62
C ASP A 99 1.13 -20.27 -1.34
N THR A 100 -0.12 -20.67 -1.10
CA THR A 100 -0.48 -21.53 0.04
C THR A 100 -0.83 -22.92 -0.47
N ILE A 101 -0.09 -23.91 0.02
CA ILE A 101 -0.28 -25.32 -0.34
C ILE A 101 -0.70 -26.08 0.92
N GLN A 102 -1.91 -26.64 0.93
CA GLN A 102 -2.44 -27.47 2.00
C GLN A 102 -2.73 -28.87 1.47
N GLY A 103 -2.45 -29.92 2.24
CA GLY A 103 -2.68 -31.29 1.81
C GLY A 103 -2.08 -32.35 2.73
N LEU A 104 -2.39 -33.62 2.48
CA LEU A 104 -1.80 -34.72 3.25
C LEU A 104 -0.30 -34.84 2.94
N PRO A 105 0.61 -34.82 3.93
CA PRO A 105 2.06 -34.77 3.71
C PRO A 105 2.58 -35.89 2.78
N VAL A 106 2.05 -37.11 2.91
CA VAL A 106 2.47 -38.27 2.11
C VAL A 106 1.78 -38.30 0.74
N LEU A 107 0.46 -38.10 0.69
CA LEU A 107 -0.32 -38.25 -0.54
C LEU A 107 -0.22 -37.03 -1.48
N ALA A 108 0.06 -35.85 -0.95
CA ALA A 108 0.26 -34.62 -1.73
C ALA A 108 1.60 -34.59 -2.51
N GLN A 109 2.48 -35.57 -2.29
CA GLN A 109 3.76 -35.71 -2.99
C GLN A 109 3.71 -36.69 -4.16
N LEU A 110 2.69 -37.57 -4.24
CA LEU A 110 2.58 -38.54 -5.34
C LEU A 110 2.30 -37.84 -6.68
N PRO A 111 3.16 -37.98 -7.71
CA PRO A 111 3.02 -37.23 -8.96
C PRO A 111 1.69 -37.49 -9.69
N LEU A 112 1.13 -38.69 -9.57
CA LEU A 112 -0.12 -39.07 -10.24
C LEU A 112 -1.38 -38.62 -9.50
N PHE A 113 -1.35 -38.50 -8.16
CA PHE A 113 -2.55 -38.22 -7.34
C PHE A 113 -2.45 -36.94 -6.51
N LYS A 114 -1.33 -36.21 -6.62
CA LYS A 114 -1.05 -34.97 -5.88
C LYS A 114 -2.16 -33.93 -5.98
N HIS A 115 -2.89 -33.86 -7.09
CA HIS A 115 -3.98 -32.90 -7.28
C HIS A 115 -5.26 -33.26 -6.50
N LEU A 116 -5.46 -34.53 -6.11
CA LEU A 116 -6.62 -34.95 -5.31
C LEU A 116 -6.43 -34.71 -3.81
N PHE A 117 -5.17 -34.67 -3.35
CA PHE A 117 -4.82 -34.57 -1.93
C PHE A 117 -4.16 -33.24 -1.57
N ARG A 118 -4.16 -32.27 -2.48
CA ARG A 118 -3.53 -30.96 -2.30
C ARG A 118 -4.43 -29.83 -2.79
N GLN A 119 -4.74 -28.91 -1.91
CA GLN A 119 -5.35 -27.64 -2.21
C GLN A 119 -4.25 -26.59 -2.41
N LYS A 120 -4.27 -25.90 -3.55
CA LYS A 120 -3.38 -24.78 -3.85
C LYS A 120 -4.21 -23.51 -3.85
N SER A 121 -3.82 -22.52 -3.06
CA SER A 121 -4.37 -21.16 -3.10
C SER A 121 -3.28 -20.22 -3.57
N LEU A 122 -3.58 -19.46 -4.63
CA LEU A 122 -2.69 -18.45 -5.21
C LEU A 122 -3.36 -17.09 -5.02
N SER A 123 -2.69 -16.18 -4.30
CA SER A 123 -3.10 -14.78 -4.20
C SER A 123 -2.02 -13.89 -4.79
N LYS A 124 -2.40 -13.00 -5.71
CA LYS A 124 -1.51 -12.03 -6.36
C LYS A 124 -2.09 -10.63 -6.16
N LEU A 125 -1.37 -9.75 -5.47
CA LEU A 125 -1.76 -8.36 -5.30
C LEU A 125 -0.76 -7.44 -6.00
N LYS A 126 -1.21 -6.72 -7.02
CA LYS A 126 -0.40 -5.72 -7.73
C LYS A 126 -0.94 -4.31 -7.45
N SER A 127 -0.08 -3.41 -6.99
CA SER A 127 -0.41 -1.99 -6.78
C SER A 127 0.48 -1.13 -7.67
N TYR A 128 -0.11 -0.17 -8.39
CA TYR A 128 0.60 0.78 -9.25
C TYR A 128 0.23 2.22 -8.86
N LEU A 129 1.22 3.10 -8.69
CA LEU A 129 1.01 4.55 -8.58
C LEU A 129 1.48 5.24 -9.86
N ILE A 130 0.59 6.02 -10.47
CA ILE A 130 0.87 6.86 -11.64
C ILE A 130 0.51 8.30 -11.28
N LEU A 131 1.47 9.21 -11.42
CA LEU A 131 1.29 10.63 -11.16
C LEU A 131 1.30 11.38 -12.50
N LEU A 132 0.22 12.12 -12.78
CA LEU A 132 0.11 12.98 -13.95
C LEU A 132 0.15 14.43 -13.50
N LEU A 133 1.09 15.20 -14.03
CA LEU A 133 1.29 16.59 -13.66
C LEU A 133 1.18 17.47 -14.90
N LYS A 134 0.35 18.50 -14.82
CA LYS A 134 0.22 19.53 -15.85
C LYS A 134 0.54 20.88 -15.22
N VAL A 135 1.44 21.62 -15.84
CA VAL A 135 1.79 22.97 -15.39
C VAL A 135 1.02 24.00 -16.21
N ARG A 136 0.45 24.99 -15.52
CA ARG A 136 -0.18 26.16 -16.10
C ARG A 136 0.23 27.39 -15.28
N TYR A 137 0.71 28.43 -15.94
CA TYR A 137 0.92 29.74 -15.35
C TYR A 137 -0.20 30.70 -15.80
N PHE A 138 -0.51 31.70 -14.96
CA PHE A 138 -1.55 32.71 -15.18
C PHE A 138 -0.91 34.06 -15.51
#